data_AF-A0AAJ1Q5P1-F1
#
_entry.id   AF-A0AAJ1Q5P1-F1
#
_cell.length_a   1.000
_cell.length_b   1.000
_cell.length_c   1.000
_cell.angle_alpha   90.00
_cell.angle_beta   90.00
_cell.angle_gamma   90.00
#
_symmetry.space_group_name_H-M   'P 1'
#
loop_
_entity.id
_entity.type
_entity.pdbx_description
1 polymer ?
#
loop_
_entity_poly.entity_id
_entity_poly.type
_entity_poly.pdbx_seq_one_letter_code
_entity_poly.pdbx_strand_id
1 'polypeptide(L)'
;MKKIKKLSTPLGDIDIKIDGQSVPYDYKEMGPIGGRHFPLLGRCHIRIKYIPDGKEHQISCTINDERLGRGYHESGERLACISFYGDNRIKLSIGLEGETDYSNGKRYSAYDYDDVYMDNGLAFGIFPDTKTSEYLFAVAWIDDVGAHDPIIDGEDRDVETWFGADPLYD
;
A
#
# COMPACT_ATOMS: atom_id res chain seq x y z
N MET A 1 27.16 10.87 -1.13
CA MET A 1 25.91 10.17 -0.79
C MET A 1 24.90 10.42 -1.90
N LYS A 2 24.35 9.38 -2.54
CA LYS A 2 23.21 9.55 -3.46
C LYS A 2 22.00 9.96 -2.61
N LYS A 3 21.36 11.08 -2.93
CA LYS A 3 20.04 11.40 -2.34
C LYS A 3 19.08 10.29 -2.74
N ILE A 4 18.43 9.68 -1.77
CA ILE A 4 17.31 8.78 -2.00
C ILE A 4 16.16 9.65 -2.49
N LYS A 5 15.70 9.44 -3.72
CA LYS A 5 14.50 10.13 -4.23
C LYS A 5 13.32 9.46 -3.54
N LYS A 6 12.69 10.15 -2.59
CA LYS A 6 11.46 9.67 -1.95
C LYS A 6 10.26 10.01 -2.83
N LEU A 7 9.26 9.14 -2.82
CA LEU A 7 7.96 9.45 -3.37
C LEU A 7 7.23 10.34 -2.37
N SER A 8 7.06 11.61 -2.71
CA SER A 8 6.28 12.55 -1.92
C SER A 8 4.82 12.51 -2.36
N THR A 9 3.92 12.40 -1.38
CA THR A 9 2.46 12.42 -1.58
C THR A 9 1.86 13.59 -0.79
N PRO A 10 0.60 13.95 -1.03
CA PRO A 10 -0.07 14.99 -0.23
C PRO A 10 -0.14 14.68 1.28
N LEU A 11 -0.07 13.40 1.67
CA LEU A 11 -0.10 12.97 3.08
C LEU A 11 1.28 12.69 3.67
N GLY A 12 2.36 12.91 2.92
CA GLY A 12 3.73 12.72 3.39
C GLY A 12 4.58 11.89 2.44
N ASP A 13 5.83 11.68 2.84
CA ASP A 13 6.78 10.89 2.07
C ASP A 13 6.59 9.39 2.34
N ILE A 14 6.59 8.60 1.25
CA ILE A 14 6.69 7.15 1.34
C ILE A 14 8.12 6.77 1.73
N ASP A 15 8.23 5.76 2.60
CA ASP A 15 9.48 5.19 3.05
C ASP A 15 9.38 3.67 3.04
N ILE A 16 10.37 3.04 2.39
CA ILE A 16 10.50 1.58 2.36
C ILE A 16 11.55 1.18 3.38
N LYS A 17 11.20 0.23 4.25
CA LYS A 17 12.12 -0.29 5.27
C LYS A 17 12.26 -1.80 5.14
N ILE A 18 13.47 -2.30 5.38
CA ILE A 18 13.74 -3.72 5.61
C ILE A 18 14.20 -3.83 7.06
N ASP A 19 13.48 -4.60 7.87
CA ASP A 19 13.70 -4.75 9.32
C ASP A 19 13.84 -3.41 10.05
N GLY A 20 12.97 -2.45 9.68
CA GLY A 20 12.93 -1.11 10.25
C GLY A 20 13.99 -0.13 9.71
N GLN A 21 14.92 -0.58 8.86
CA GLN A 21 15.95 0.28 8.26
C GLN A 21 15.50 0.80 6.89
N SER A 22 15.46 2.11 6.70
CA SER A 22 15.08 2.72 5.42
C SER A 22 16.07 2.33 4.31
N VAL A 23 15.53 1.90 3.17
CA VAL A 23 16.30 1.51 1.99
C VAL A 23 15.93 2.37 0.78
N PRO A 24 16.86 2.60 -0.16
CA PRO A 24 16.52 3.24 -1.42
C PRO A 24 15.60 2.34 -2.25
N TYR A 25 14.69 2.96 -2.99
CA TYR A 25 13.80 2.28 -3.91
C TYR A 25 13.55 3.15 -5.15
N ASP A 26 13.13 2.51 -6.22
CA ASP A 26 12.56 3.16 -7.40
C ASP A 26 11.05 2.86 -7.44
N TYR A 27 10.29 3.76 -8.07
CA TYR A 27 8.86 3.59 -8.29
C TYR A 27 8.52 3.83 -9.76
N LYS A 28 7.47 3.18 -10.23
CA LYS A 28 6.90 3.35 -11.57
C LYS A 28 5.54 4.03 -11.43
N GLU A 29 5.37 5.18 -12.07
CA GLU A 29 4.05 5.80 -12.20
C GLU A 29 3.16 4.93 -13.09
N MET A 30 1.91 4.76 -12.67
CA MET A 30 0.94 3.91 -13.35
C MET A 30 -0.10 4.75 -14.08
N GLY A 31 -0.63 4.21 -15.17
CA GLY A 31 -1.70 4.83 -15.94
C GLY A 31 -3.08 4.68 -15.26
N PRO A 32 -4.13 5.14 -15.95
CA PRO A 32 -5.52 4.92 -15.54
C PRO A 32 -5.87 3.44 -15.42
N ILE A 33 -6.80 3.11 -14.52
CA ILE A 33 -7.17 1.73 -14.18
C ILE A 33 -8.18 1.17 -15.19
N GLY A 34 -7.82 0.12 -15.93
CA GLY A 34 -8.80 -0.77 -16.58
C GLY A 34 -9.92 -0.09 -17.39
N GLY A 35 -9.61 0.93 -18.19
CA GLY A 35 -10.58 1.66 -19.01
C GLY A 35 -11.58 2.54 -18.25
N ARG A 36 -11.54 2.54 -16.91
CA ARG A 36 -12.25 3.52 -16.07
C ARG A 36 -11.32 4.68 -15.76
N HIS A 37 -11.78 5.90 -16.03
CA HIS A 37 -11.07 7.10 -15.63
C HIS A 37 -11.44 7.44 -14.19
N PHE A 38 -10.74 6.82 -13.22
CA PHE A 38 -10.70 7.37 -11.87
C PHE A 38 -9.76 8.59 -11.87
N PRO A 39 -10.21 9.78 -11.42
CA PRO A 39 -9.38 10.98 -11.36
C PRO A 39 -8.39 10.93 -10.18
N LEU A 40 -7.59 9.88 -10.11
CA LEU A 40 -6.48 9.76 -9.17
C LEU A 40 -5.47 10.87 -9.40
N LEU A 41 -5.00 11.52 -8.33
CA LEU A 41 -3.91 12.49 -8.42
C LEU A 41 -2.57 11.81 -8.65
N GLY A 42 -2.43 10.58 -8.14
CA GLY A 42 -1.29 9.75 -8.46
C GLY A 42 -1.50 8.30 -8.07
N ARG A 43 -0.82 7.44 -8.82
CA ARG A 43 -0.78 6.01 -8.63
C ARG A 43 0.59 5.51 -9.04
N CYS A 44 1.21 4.69 -8.22
CA CYS A 44 2.52 4.12 -8.53
C CYS A 44 2.71 2.73 -7.96
N HIS A 45 3.67 2.03 -8.53
CA HIS A 45 4.15 0.74 -8.07
C HIS A 45 5.59 0.86 -7.57
N ILE A 46 5.86 0.31 -6.39
CA ILE A 46 7.18 0.22 -5.77
C ILE A 46 7.56 -1.24 -5.68
N ARG A 47 8.63 -1.64 -6.39
CA ARG A 47 9.08 -3.03 -6.48
C ARG A 47 10.38 -3.21 -5.74
N ILE A 48 10.37 -4.10 -4.75
CA ILE A 48 11.53 -4.42 -3.92
C ILE A 48 11.98 -5.83 -4.23
N LYS A 49 13.23 -5.98 -4.65
CA LYS A 49 13.88 -7.28 -4.81
C LYS A 49 14.61 -7.61 -3.51
N TYR A 50 14.27 -8.73 -2.92
CA TYR A 50 14.88 -9.21 -1.70
C TYR A 50 14.86 -10.73 -1.72
N ILE A 51 16.01 -11.38 -1.59
CA ILE A 51 16.10 -12.85 -1.61
C ILE A 51 16.04 -13.33 -0.16
N PRO A 52 15.02 -14.12 0.25
CA PRO A 52 14.93 -14.66 1.59
C PRO A 52 16.18 -15.47 1.97
N ASP A 53 16.68 -15.27 3.18
CA ASP A 53 17.90 -15.91 3.70
C ASP A 53 17.61 -17.11 4.62
N GLY A 54 16.33 -17.49 4.74
CA GLY A 54 15.85 -18.52 5.66
C GLY A 54 15.57 -18.01 7.08
N LYS A 55 15.56 -16.70 7.33
CA LYS A 55 15.12 -16.09 8.59
C LYS A 55 13.86 -15.25 8.41
N GLU A 56 13.29 -14.85 9.55
CA GLU A 56 12.18 -13.91 9.58
C GLU A 56 12.65 -12.51 9.25
N HIS A 57 11.94 -11.84 8.36
CA HIS A 57 12.20 -10.47 7.94
C HIS A 57 10.89 -9.72 7.68
N GLN A 58 10.96 -8.40 7.71
CA GLN A 58 9.83 -7.54 7.34
C GLN A 58 10.26 -6.51 6.31
N ILE A 59 9.53 -6.44 5.20
CA ILE A 59 9.66 -5.36 4.22
C ILE A 59 8.41 -4.51 4.31
N SER A 60 8.53 -3.25 4.71
CA SER A 60 7.39 -2.36 4.92
C SER A 60 7.41 -1.16 4.00
N CYS A 61 6.21 -0.73 3.60
CA CYS A 61 5.92 0.53 2.94
C CYS A 61 5.12 1.39 3.91
N THR A 62 5.69 2.52 4.32
CA THR A 62 5.14 3.38 5.37
C THR A 62 5.05 4.83 4.91
N ILE A 63 4.11 5.57 5.49
CA ILE A 63 4.03 7.03 5.34
C ILE A 63 4.69 7.66 6.56
N ASN A 64 5.63 8.58 6.31
CA ASN A 64 6.27 9.35 7.37
C ASN A 64 5.59 10.72 7.50
N ASP A 65 4.49 10.79 8.23
CA ASP A 65 3.88 12.04 8.71
C ASP A 65 3.28 11.84 10.10
N GLU A 66 3.80 12.57 11.09
CA GLU A 66 3.37 12.46 12.50
C GLU A 66 1.94 12.97 12.74
N ARG A 67 1.35 13.67 11.76
CA ARG A 67 -0.02 14.20 11.84
C ARG A 67 -1.05 13.19 11.36
N LEU A 68 -0.63 12.14 10.65
CA LEU A 68 -1.52 11.08 10.21
C LEU A 68 -1.95 10.22 11.40
N GLY A 69 -3.25 9.98 11.50
CA GLY A 69 -3.79 8.98 12.42
C GLY A 69 -3.48 7.55 11.96
N ARG A 70 -4.01 6.58 12.71
CA ARG A 70 -3.92 5.17 12.36
C ARG A 70 -4.62 4.89 11.03
N GLY A 71 -4.00 4.08 10.18
CA GLY A 71 -4.61 3.64 8.92
C GLY A 71 -5.84 2.74 9.12
N TYR A 72 -6.73 2.75 8.14
CA TYR A 72 -7.94 1.96 8.08
C TYR A 72 -7.74 0.76 7.15
N HIS A 73 -8.11 -0.43 7.61
CA HIS A 73 -7.98 -1.64 6.80
C HIS A 73 -9.13 -1.71 5.81
N GLU A 74 -8.81 -1.85 4.53
CA GLU A 74 -9.78 -1.90 3.44
C GLU A 74 -9.51 -3.09 2.52
N SER A 75 -9.23 -4.26 3.07
CA SER A 75 -8.80 -5.42 2.26
C SER A 75 -9.96 -6.14 1.56
N GLY A 76 -9.67 -6.84 0.47
CA GLY A 76 -10.59 -7.71 -0.23
C GLY A 76 -10.05 -8.16 -1.59
N GLU A 77 -10.63 -9.19 -2.20
CA GLU A 77 -10.26 -9.67 -3.55
C GLU A 77 -8.75 -9.92 -3.74
N ARG A 78 -8.06 -10.42 -2.71
CA ARG A 78 -6.61 -10.68 -2.67
C ARG A 78 -5.75 -9.42 -2.55
N LEU A 79 -6.35 -8.26 -2.29
CA LEU A 79 -5.68 -7.03 -1.97
C LEU A 79 -5.68 -6.83 -0.46
N ALA A 80 -4.50 -6.87 0.15
CA ALA A 80 -4.30 -6.29 1.48
C ALA A 80 -4.12 -4.78 1.31
N CYS A 81 -5.00 -3.98 1.90
CA CYS A 81 -5.00 -2.52 1.70
C CYS A 81 -5.16 -1.78 3.03
N ILE A 82 -4.35 -0.74 3.20
CA ILE A 82 -4.48 0.21 4.30
C ILE A 82 -4.58 1.63 3.77
N SER A 83 -5.55 2.38 4.30
CA SER A 83 -5.88 3.73 3.85
C SER A 83 -5.70 4.78 4.94
N PHE A 84 -5.32 5.97 4.52
CA PHE A 84 -5.02 7.10 5.38
C PHE A 84 -5.83 8.31 4.90
N TYR A 85 -6.40 9.01 5.86
CA TYR A 85 -7.17 10.22 5.63
C TYR A 85 -6.43 11.40 6.24
N GLY A 86 -6.19 12.43 5.44
CA GLY A 86 -5.65 13.69 5.91
C GLY A 86 -6.71 14.78 6.05
N ASP A 87 -6.23 15.98 6.36
CA ASP A 87 -7.04 17.18 6.31
C ASP A 87 -7.66 17.37 4.91
N ASN A 88 -8.80 18.05 4.86
CA ASN A 88 -9.53 18.34 3.61
C ASN A 88 -9.95 17.10 2.81
N ARG A 89 -10.17 15.96 3.47
CA ARG A 89 -10.70 14.73 2.83
C ARG A 89 -9.75 14.08 1.81
N ILE A 90 -8.47 14.43 1.85
CA ILE A 90 -7.43 13.75 1.07
C ILE A 90 -7.34 12.30 1.56
N LYS A 91 -7.30 11.35 0.62
CA LYS A 91 -7.09 9.92 0.93
C LYS A 91 -5.90 9.37 0.17
N LEU A 92 -5.15 8.49 0.82
CA LEU A 92 -4.08 7.69 0.24
C LEU A 92 -4.22 6.24 0.70
N SER A 93 -4.05 5.30 -0.21
CA SER A 93 -4.07 3.87 0.07
C SER A 93 -2.73 3.23 -0.31
N ILE A 94 -2.25 2.34 0.54
CA ILE A 94 -1.11 1.45 0.29
C ILE A 94 -1.66 0.03 0.20
N GLY A 95 -1.35 -0.66 -0.88
CA GLY A 95 -1.80 -2.01 -1.12
C GLY A 95 -0.68 -2.96 -1.53
N LEU A 96 -0.90 -4.23 -1.27
CA LEU A 96 -0.11 -5.34 -1.77
C LEU A 96 -1.01 -6.56 -2.04
N GLU A 97 -0.56 -7.44 -2.93
CA GLU A 97 -1.27 -8.70 -3.17
C GLU A 97 -1.06 -9.62 -1.97
N GLY A 98 -2.14 -10.06 -1.33
CA GLY A 98 -2.11 -10.76 -0.05
C GLY A 98 -3.50 -11.23 0.39
N GLU A 99 -3.80 -11.06 1.67
CA GLU A 99 -4.91 -11.67 2.42
C GLU A 99 -4.59 -13.11 2.86
N THR A 100 -3.73 -13.21 3.86
CA THR A 100 -3.36 -14.50 4.44
C THR A 100 -4.20 -14.90 5.64
N ASP A 101 -5.05 -15.90 5.44
CA ASP A 101 -5.82 -16.53 6.51
C ASP A 101 -5.08 -17.72 7.15
N TYR A 102 -5.37 -17.97 8.42
CA TYR A 102 -4.87 -19.12 9.17
C TYR A 102 -6.02 -19.94 9.75
N SER A 103 -5.93 -21.26 9.61
CA SER A 103 -6.83 -22.22 10.27
C SER A 103 -6.02 -23.27 11.00
N ASN A 104 -6.25 -23.42 12.32
CA ASN A 104 -5.49 -24.33 13.19
C ASN A 104 -3.96 -24.15 13.09
N GLY A 105 -3.49 -22.91 12.99
CA GLY A 105 -2.06 -22.58 12.86
C GLY A 105 -1.46 -22.92 11.51
N LYS A 106 -2.27 -23.37 10.54
CA LYS A 106 -1.84 -23.62 9.16
C LYS A 106 -2.32 -22.49 8.27
N ARG A 107 -1.39 -21.94 7.47
CA ARG A 107 -1.69 -20.95 6.44
C ARG A 107 -2.67 -21.53 5.41
N TYR A 108 -3.71 -20.77 5.11
CA TYR A 108 -4.72 -21.05 4.08
C TYR A 108 -4.71 -19.94 3.01
N SER A 109 -3.52 -19.62 2.50
CA SER A 109 -3.35 -18.72 1.35
C SER A 109 -2.45 -19.37 0.31
N ALA A 110 -2.52 -18.87 -0.92
CA ALA A 110 -1.62 -19.28 -1.99
C ALA A 110 -0.22 -18.65 -1.87
N TYR A 111 -0.03 -17.74 -0.90
CA TYR A 111 1.20 -16.96 -0.73
C TYR A 111 2.13 -17.62 0.29
N ASP A 112 3.44 -17.48 0.05
CA ASP A 112 4.48 -17.97 0.95
C ASP A 112 4.99 -16.89 1.92
N TYR A 113 4.30 -15.76 1.99
CA TYR A 113 4.51 -14.63 2.91
C TYR A 113 3.15 -14.21 3.51
N ASP A 114 3.20 -13.32 4.51
CA ASP A 114 2.01 -12.71 5.11
C ASP A 114 1.92 -11.21 4.80
N ASP A 115 0.71 -10.66 4.77
CA ASP A 115 0.47 -9.23 4.87
C ASP A 115 0.41 -8.79 6.35
N VAL A 116 1.14 -7.72 6.70
CA VAL A 116 1.24 -7.23 8.07
C VAL A 116 0.83 -5.76 8.11
N TYR A 117 -0.33 -5.47 8.72
CA TYR A 117 -0.81 -4.12 8.94
C TYR A 117 0.00 -3.43 10.04
N MET A 118 0.39 -2.18 9.76
CA MET A 118 1.06 -1.29 10.70
C MET A 118 0.23 -0.02 10.84
N ASP A 119 0.36 0.70 11.95
CA ASP A 119 -0.44 1.92 12.14
C ASP A 119 -0.22 2.98 11.06
N ASN A 120 0.97 3.00 10.46
CA ASN A 120 1.39 3.96 9.43
C ASN A 120 1.77 3.31 8.09
N GLY A 121 1.39 2.06 7.85
CA GLY A 121 1.72 1.40 6.59
C GLY A 121 1.35 -0.07 6.51
N LEU A 122 1.91 -0.73 5.51
CA LEU A 122 1.68 -2.14 5.21
C LEU A 122 3.00 -2.83 4.91
N ALA A 123 3.09 -4.11 5.23
CA ALA A 123 4.32 -4.85 5.07
C ALA A 123 4.12 -6.28 4.60
N PHE A 124 5.15 -6.82 3.97
CA PHE A 124 5.33 -8.25 3.78
C PHE A 124 6.06 -8.85 4.98
N GLY A 125 5.47 -9.87 5.59
CA GLY A 125 6.13 -10.76 6.54
C GLY A 125 6.82 -11.91 5.80
N ILE A 126 8.14 -11.98 5.91
CA ILE A 126 8.99 -13.02 5.32
C ILE A 126 9.32 -14.02 6.41
N PHE A 127 9.20 -15.31 6.09
CA PHE A 127 9.42 -16.42 7.01
C PHE A 127 10.51 -17.35 6.48
N PRO A 128 11.04 -18.27 7.31
CA PRO A 128 12.12 -19.17 6.92
C PRO A 128 11.86 -20.00 5.65
N ASP A 129 10.59 -20.24 5.30
CA ASP A 129 10.16 -21.03 4.14
C ASP A 129 9.67 -20.17 2.94
N THR A 130 9.67 -18.84 3.07
CA THR A 130 9.35 -17.92 1.97
C THR A 130 10.36 -18.07 0.83
N LYS A 131 9.87 -18.19 -0.40
CA LYS A 131 10.65 -18.29 -1.65
C LYS A 131 10.46 -17.08 -2.55
N THR A 132 9.35 -16.34 -2.40
CA THR A 132 9.13 -15.06 -3.05
C THR A 132 10.36 -14.17 -2.89
N SER A 133 10.81 -13.56 -3.98
CA SER A 133 12.00 -12.70 -3.98
C SER A 133 11.75 -11.29 -4.52
N GLU A 134 10.50 -11.01 -4.84
CA GLU A 134 10.07 -9.74 -5.38
C GLU A 134 8.74 -9.34 -4.77
N TYR A 135 8.71 -8.14 -4.22
CA TYR A 135 7.63 -7.63 -3.39
C TYR A 135 7.13 -6.33 -3.99
N LEU A 136 5.83 -6.24 -4.21
CA LEU A 136 5.20 -5.13 -4.91
C LEU A 136 4.23 -4.41 -3.98
N PHE A 137 4.50 -3.13 -3.74
CA PHE A 137 3.54 -2.22 -3.15
C PHE A 137 2.93 -1.36 -4.24
N ALA A 138 1.64 -1.12 -4.16
CA ALA A 138 0.95 -0.10 -4.94
C ALA A 138 0.48 1.02 -4.00
N VAL A 139 0.64 2.26 -4.44
CA VAL A 139 0.25 3.45 -3.68
C VAL A 139 -0.59 4.34 -4.58
N ALA A 140 -1.74 4.79 -4.11
CA ALA A 140 -2.61 5.70 -4.82
C ALA A 140 -3.21 6.77 -3.91
N TRP A 141 -3.45 7.96 -4.43
CA TRP A 141 -4.03 9.06 -3.67
C TRP A 141 -4.94 9.96 -4.51
N ILE A 142 -5.89 10.59 -3.82
CA ILE A 142 -6.85 11.58 -4.35
C ILE A 142 -6.85 12.83 -3.47
N ASP A 143 -7.28 13.95 -4.04
CA ASP A 143 -7.48 15.22 -3.32
C ASP A 143 -8.69 15.21 -2.40
N ASP A 144 -9.70 14.43 -2.72
CA ASP A 144 -10.98 14.47 -2.04
C ASP A 144 -11.75 13.16 -2.24
N VAL A 145 -12.12 12.50 -1.14
CA VAL A 145 -12.89 11.26 -1.18
C VAL A 145 -14.32 11.46 -1.66
N GLY A 146 -14.93 12.64 -1.58
CA GLY A 146 -16.34 12.81 -1.97
C GLY A 146 -17.34 11.98 -1.14
N ALA A 147 -18.59 12.43 -1.06
CA ALA A 147 -19.68 11.94 -0.20
C ALA A 147 -19.52 12.15 1.33
N HIS A 148 -20.59 12.70 1.94
CA HIS A 148 -20.75 13.37 3.26
C HIS A 148 -20.74 14.91 3.28
N ASP A 149 -20.64 15.57 2.12
CA ASP A 149 -21.09 16.97 2.02
C ASP A 149 -22.62 16.99 1.84
N PRO A 150 -23.43 17.55 2.77
CA PRO A 150 -24.87 17.60 2.61
C PRO A 150 -25.35 18.47 1.43
N ILE A 151 -24.44 19.17 0.73
CA ILE A 151 -24.73 20.06 -0.39
C ILE A 151 -24.47 19.38 -1.76
N ILE A 152 -23.68 18.30 -1.81
CA ILE A 152 -23.28 17.65 -3.08
C ILE A 152 -23.83 16.22 -3.13
N ASP A 153 -24.91 16.04 -3.88
CA ASP A 153 -25.39 14.74 -4.34
C ASP A 153 -24.58 14.35 -5.58
N GLY A 154 -23.60 13.45 -5.43
CA GLY A 154 -22.85 12.91 -6.57
C GLY A 154 -21.39 12.59 -6.26
N GLU A 155 -21.08 11.30 -6.37
CA GLU A 155 -19.77 10.64 -6.45
C GLU A 155 -18.98 10.54 -5.13
N ASP A 156 -19.27 9.47 -4.39
CA ASP A 156 -18.35 8.86 -3.43
C ASP A 156 -17.15 8.26 -4.19
N ARG A 157 -16.00 8.88 -4.01
CA ARG A 157 -14.70 8.52 -4.60
C ARG A 157 -13.82 7.78 -3.60
N ASP A 158 -14.32 7.47 -2.41
CA ASP A 158 -13.54 6.84 -1.34
C ASP A 158 -12.93 5.51 -1.80
N VAL A 159 -13.65 4.76 -2.64
CA VAL A 159 -13.20 3.49 -3.21
C VAL A 159 -12.15 3.63 -4.32
N GLU A 160 -11.91 4.81 -4.88
CA GLU A 160 -11.00 4.97 -6.02
C GLU A 160 -9.55 4.62 -5.67
N THR A 161 -9.09 5.02 -4.48
CA THR A 161 -7.73 4.71 -4.04
C THR A 161 -7.56 3.24 -3.70
N TRP A 162 -8.63 2.52 -3.38
CA TRP A 162 -8.61 1.06 -3.23
C TRP A 162 -8.25 0.38 -4.55
N PHE A 163 -8.95 0.72 -5.65
CA PHE A 163 -8.61 0.22 -6.98
C PHE A 163 -7.21 0.69 -7.39
N GLY A 164 -6.85 1.94 -7.10
CA GLY A 164 -5.53 2.49 -7.41
C GLY A 164 -4.39 1.82 -6.65
N ALA A 165 -4.63 1.38 -5.42
CA ALA A 165 -3.64 0.69 -4.62
C ALA A 165 -3.66 -0.82 -4.84
N ASP A 166 -4.46 -1.34 -5.76
CA ASP A 166 -4.40 -2.74 -6.14
C ASP A 166 -3.22 -2.98 -7.11
N PRO A 167 -2.22 -3.81 -6.75
CA PRO A 167 -1.12 -4.15 -7.66
C PRO A 167 -1.53 -5.06 -8.83
N LEU A 168 -2.71 -5.69 -8.78
CA LEU A 168 -3.21 -6.60 -9.82
C LEU A 168 -3.92 -5.89 -10.98
N TYR A 169 -4.31 -4.64 -10.78
CA TYR A 169 -4.87 -3.82 -11.84
C TYR A 169 -3.77 -3.07 -12.60
N ASP A 170 -3.57 -3.35 -13.89
CA ASP A 170 -2.69 -2.54 -14.75
C ASP A 170 -3.47 -1.44 -15.50
#